data_AF-A0A1L5JMV2-F1
#
_entry.id   AF-A0A1L5JMV2-F1
#
_cell.length_a   1.000
_cell.length_b   1.000
_cell.length_c   1.000
_cell.angle_alpha   90.00
_cell.angle_beta   90.00
_cell.angle_gamma   90.00
#
_symmetry.space_group_name_H-M   'P 1'
#
loop_
_entity.id
_entity.type
_entity.pdbx_description
1 polymer ?
#
loop_
_entity_poly.entity_id
_entity_poly.type
_entity_poly.pdbx_seq_one_letter_code
_entity_poly.pdbx_strand_id
1 'polypeptide(L)'
;MLDTPGDLNGSDESDTEKALGGVELADGVVFVSNHTGFFKDSDLGFASNIIRQRPPVDKEKPLDHLMFIQSHCHSEISRDDVEAVGRVTFKRIKKQLDNLIFSSWMEDGFITQLPESSELTARVQPFWRENNDYRSDTLRKITEMASSLTLNQASIVDKYISNILKNIENMLLSEIDNLKNKKSETFERIKEVNEKDARFRELSTQLIKDFNSLIESCNSHKKHDLDVMSTYYKYNTSVEGLEELINDTYSDKKEAQSELGNYIGQLLTTKLESTLKTSGKAVSTELDSLLLRWQEAAPTISTTGVDTQISGLGAEFSAFNSRAAFVGGLAGLGSLGAMALYVSTIASNLGAYILVGKAAGVLVSLGLVGSVTTVTSFVAAIGGPITIGIALAAAIGYIIYRLAGGSWQKSLAKKAAEAIRKESVFDDIEKAVTEYWNSTSKAIKAGLDELIIKTDEYIENLKADAKVEYDIDEVDVCVSLIDDTLLILKSSD
;
A
#
# COMPACT_ATOMS: atom_id res chain seq x y z
N MET A 1 14.27 16.45 -0.68
CA MET A 1 15.17 15.32 -0.92
C MET A 1 15.25 14.58 0.40
N LEU A 2 14.82 13.32 0.40
CA LEU A 2 14.88 12.46 1.57
C LEU A 2 16.13 11.58 1.45
N ASP A 3 16.96 11.57 2.48
CA ASP A 3 18.15 10.73 2.56
C ASP A 3 17.85 9.57 3.53
N THR A 4 18.27 8.36 3.16
CA THR A 4 18.03 7.15 3.96
C THR A 4 19.33 6.61 4.56
N PRO A 5 19.30 6.06 5.78
CA PRO A 5 20.43 5.34 6.33
C PRO A 5 20.86 4.20 5.39
N GLY A 6 22.17 4.06 5.16
CA GLY A 6 22.73 3.00 4.32
C GLY A 6 22.75 1.61 4.97
N ASP A 7 22.50 1.53 6.28
CA ASP A 7 22.40 0.27 7.04
C ASP A 7 21.07 0.25 7.81
N LEU A 8 20.14 -0.60 7.35
CA LEU A 8 18.82 -0.78 7.96
C LEU A 8 18.85 -1.69 9.20
N ASN A 9 20.01 -2.29 9.54
CA ASN A 9 20.17 -3.21 10.67
C ASN A 9 20.95 -2.58 11.85
N GLY A 10 21.12 -1.25 11.85
CA GLY A 10 21.72 -0.53 12.97
C GLY A 10 20.88 -0.66 14.25
N SER A 11 21.53 -0.59 15.41
CA SER A 11 20.91 -0.72 16.74
C SER A 11 19.87 0.36 17.11
N ASP A 12 19.66 1.35 16.23
CA ASP A 12 18.72 2.45 16.40
C ASP A 12 17.47 2.24 15.51
N GLU A 13 16.67 1.22 15.85
CA GLU A 13 15.41 0.86 15.15
C GLU A 13 14.48 2.07 14.93
N SER A 14 14.47 3.02 15.88
CA SER A 14 13.66 4.24 15.83
C SER A 14 14.00 5.22 14.69
N ASP A 15 15.26 5.28 14.25
CA ASP A 15 15.69 6.22 13.19
C ASP A 15 15.58 5.59 11.80
N THR A 16 15.80 4.28 11.69
CA THR A 16 15.54 3.50 10.48
C THR A 16 14.05 3.51 10.13
N GLU A 17 13.16 3.35 11.12
CA GLU A 17 11.71 3.42 10.95
C GLU A 17 11.24 4.81 10.46
N LYS A 18 11.79 5.89 11.01
CA LYS A 18 11.44 7.27 10.58
C LYS A 18 11.95 7.58 9.17
N ALA A 19 13.16 7.13 8.82
CA ALA A 19 13.71 7.35 7.50
C ALA A 19 12.96 6.56 6.41
N LEU A 20 12.60 5.30 6.69
CA LEU A 20 11.79 4.48 5.79
C LEU A 20 10.35 5.02 5.65
N GLY A 21 9.79 5.62 6.71
CA GLY A 21 8.50 6.33 6.69
C GLY A 21 8.42 7.44 5.63
N GLY A 22 9.53 8.13 5.37
CA GLY A 22 9.57 9.23 4.40
C GLY A 22 9.88 8.80 2.95
N VAL A 23 10.39 7.58 2.73
CA VAL A 23 10.62 7.03 1.37
C VAL A 23 9.30 6.91 0.61
N GLU A 24 8.18 6.84 1.32
CA GLU A 24 6.81 6.79 0.80
C GLU A 24 6.29 8.04 0.13
N LEU A 25 6.93 9.17 0.43
CA LEU A 25 6.60 10.46 -0.15
C LEU A 25 7.54 10.82 -1.30
N ALA A 26 8.45 9.91 -1.67
CA ALA A 26 9.39 10.15 -2.76
C ALA A 26 8.72 9.85 -4.10
N ASP A 27 8.53 10.88 -4.92
CA ASP A 27 8.02 10.73 -6.28
C ASP A 27 9.03 10.05 -7.22
N GLY A 28 10.30 9.98 -6.82
CA GLY A 28 11.36 9.33 -7.57
C GLY A 28 12.51 8.89 -6.68
N VAL A 29 13.30 7.94 -7.18
CA VAL A 29 14.40 7.29 -6.46
C VAL A 29 15.72 7.61 -7.15
N VAL A 30 16.65 8.17 -6.39
CA VAL A 30 18.06 8.29 -6.78
C VAL A 30 18.86 7.29 -5.95
N PHE A 31 19.27 6.19 -6.58
CA PHE A 31 20.06 5.17 -5.91
C PHE A 31 21.55 5.39 -6.16
N VAL A 32 22.35 5.41 -5.10
CA VAL A 32 23.80 5.68 -5.20
C VAL A 32 24.57 4.43 -4.82
N SER A 33 25.46 3.98 -5.70
CA SER A 33 26.38 2.85 -5.46
C SER A 33 27.76 3.17 -6.04
N ASN A 34 28.81 2.63 -5.45
CA ASN A 34 30.18 2.89 -5.90
C ASN A 34 30.40 2.33 -7.31
N HIS A 35 31.17 3.05 -8.13
CA HIS A 35 31.58 2.58 -9.45
C HIS A 35 32.30 1.22 -9.35
N THR A 36 33.29 1.13 -8.46
CA THR A 36 33.92 -0.14 -8.12
C THR A 36 32.96 -0.97 -7.27
N GLY A 37 32.38 -2.00 -7.88
CA GLY A 37 31.40 -2.85 -7.20
C GLY A 37 29.95 -2.39 -7.36
N PHE A 38 29.63 -1.66 -8.43
CA PHE A 38 28.27 -1.20 -8.71
C PHE A 38 27.24 -2.35 -8.63
N PHE A 39 26.29 -2.23 -7.69
CA PHE A 39 25.29 -3.25 -7.35
C PHE A 39 25.88 -4.61 -6.93
N LYS A 40 26.96 -4.63 -6.16
CA LYS A 40 27.44 -5.85 -5.47
C LYS A 40 26.97 -5.88 -4.01
N ASP A 41 27.17 -7.03 -3.35
CA ASP A 41 26.85 -7.24 -1.95
C ASP A 41 25.35 -6.95 -1.64
N SER A 42 25.05 -6.21 -0.57
CA SER A 42 23.68 -5.90 -0.16
C SER A 42 22.98 -4.83 -1.02
N ASP A 43 23.68 -4.11 -1.90
CA ASP A 43 23.14 -2.96 -2.65
C ASP A 43 21.93 -3.35 -3.50
N LEU A 44 21.97 -4.50 -4.17
CA LEU A 44 20.86 -4.96 -5.02
C LEU A 44 19.61 -5.25 -4.21
N GLY A 45 19.77 -5.90 -3.06
CA GLY A 45 18.65 -6.21 -2.18
C GLY A 45 17.97 -4.96 -1.64
N PHE A 46 18.80 -4.02 -1.18
CA PHE A 46 18.34 -2.74 -0.69
C PHE A 46 17.65 -1.93 -1.80
N ALA A 47 18.28 -1.78 -2.97
CA ALA A 47 17.69 -1.09 -4.11
C ALA A 47 16.37 -1.74 -4.57
N SER A 48 16.34 -3.07 -4.68
CA SER A 48 15.15 -3.80 -5.15
C SER A 48 13.99 -3.64 -4.18
N ASN A 49 14.28 -3.67 -2.88
CA ASN A 49 13.27 -3.42 -1.87
C ASN A 49 12.71 -2.01 -1.98
N ILE A 50 13.51 -0.96 -2.16
CA ILE A 50 13.00 0.42 -2.31
C ILE A 50 12.25 0.62 -3.63
N ILE A 51 12.81 0.12 -4.73
CA ILE A 51 12.28 0.34 -6.07
C ILE A 51 10.94 -0.39 -6.24
N ARG A 52 10.80 -1.66 -5.82
CA ARG A 52 9.52 -2.41 -5.91
C ARG A 52 8.30 -1.62 -5.41
N GLN A 53 8.53 -0.72 -4.48
CA GLN A 53 7.53 0.09 -3.76
C GLN A 53 7.12 1.37 -4.46
N ARG A 54 7.86 1.75 -5.50
CA ARG A 54 7.66 2.98 -6.24
C ARG A 54 7.31 2.62 -7.68
N PRO A 55 6.15 2.02 -7.93
CA PRO A 55 5.74 1.78 -9.30
C PRO A 55 5.63 3.11 -10.06
N PRO A 56 5.87 3.09 -11.38
CA PRO A 56 5.75 4.29 -12.19
C PRO A 56 4.30 4.78 -12.21
N VAL A 57 4.14 6.11 -12.19
CA VAL A 57 2.85 6.77 -12.41
C VAL A 57 2.43 6.64 -13.88
N ASP A 58 3.39 6.75 -14.79
CA ASP A 58 3.19 6.60 -16.24
C ASP A 58 3.66 5.22 -16.70
N LYS A 59 2.71 4.38 -17.13
CA LYS A 59 2.96 3.00 -17.55
C LYS A 59 3.88 2.90 -18.77
N GLU A 60 3.90 3.93 -19.61
CA GLU A 60 4.71 3.99 -20.83
C GLU A 60 6.14 4.44 -20.54
N LYS A 61 6.40 4.97 -19.32
CA LYS A 61 7.70 5.49 -18.90
C LYS A 61 8.13 4.86 -17.57
N PRO A 62 8.35 3.53 -17.54
CA PRO A 62 8.46 2.78 -16.31
C PRO A 62 9.68 3.13 -15.46
N LEU A 63 10.71 3.74 -16.05
CA LEU A 63 11.96 4.08 -15.38
C LEU A 63 12.15 5.59 -15.16
N ASP A 64 11.21 6.43 -15.55
CA ASP A 64 11.41 7.89 -15.54
C ASP A 64 11.54 8.50 -14.15
N HIS A 65 11.04 7.78 -13.14
CA HIS A 65 11.18 8.13 -11.73
C HIS A 65 12.43 7.52 -11.08
N LEU A 66 13.28 6.79 -11.82
CA LEU A 66 14.48 6.14 -11.30
C LEU A 66 15.75 6.75 -11.88
N MET A 67 16.78 6.90 -11.04
CA MET A 67 18.13 7.25 -11.48
C MET A 67 19.16 6.48 -10.66
N PHE A 68 20.18 5.95 -11.33
CA PHE A 68 21.26 5.22 -10.67
C PHE A 68 22.55 6.01 -10.78
N ILE A 69 23.17 6.34 -9.65
CA ILE A 69 24.43 7.07 -9.60
C ILE A 69 25.56 6.08 -9.34
N GLN A 70 26.53 6.03 -10.26
CA GLN A 70 27.84 5.46 -9.99
C GLN A 70 28.69 6.53 -9.32
N SER A 71 28.90 6.40 -8.02
CA SER A 71 29.75 7.31 -7.23
C SER A 71 31.23 6.91 -7.36
N HIS A 72 32.14 7.78 -6.89
CA HIS A 72 33.59 7.55 -6.94
C HIS A 72 34.19 7.46 -8.37
N CYS A 73 33.53 8.06 -9.38
CA CYS A 73 34.03 8.15 -10.75
C CYS A 73 35.11 9.25 -10.89
N HIS A 74 36.29 9.06 -10.31
CA HIS A 74 37.41 10.01 -10.43
C HIS A 74 37.75 10.32 -11.90
N SER A 75 38.48 11.42 -12.15
CA SER A 75 38.67 11.99 -13.49
C SER A 75 39.32 11.07 -14.54
N GLU A 76 39.88 9.93 -14.15
CA GLU A 76 40.45 8.93 -15.07
C GLU A 76 39.41 7.90 -15.55
N ILE A 77 38.27 7.80 -14.85
CA ILE A 77 37.13 6.97 -15.24
C ILE A 77 36.32 7.76 -16.27
N SER A 78 36.31 7.26 -17.51
CA SER A 78 35.59 7.87 -18.63
C SER A 78 34.09 7.56 -18.61
N ARG A 79 33.30 8.35 -19.34
CA ARG A 79 31.85 8.11 -19.50
C ARG A 79 31.57 6.76 -20.18
N ASP A 80 32.41 6.37 -21.12
CA ASP A 80 32.32 5.09 -21.83
C ASP A 80 32.55 3.91 -20.87
N ASP A 81 33.48 4.05 -19.93
CA ASP A 81 33.74 3.04 -18.90
C ASP A 81 32.55 2.90 -17.93
N VAL A 82 31.98 4.03 -17.50
CA VAL A 82 30.76 4.07 -16.66
C VAL A 82 29.59 3.39 -17.37
N GLU A 83 29.39 3.67 -18.65
CA GLU A 83 28.34 3.05 -19.46
C GLU A 83 28.60 1.55 -19.65
N ALA A 84 29.85 1.15 -19.88
CA ALA A 84 30.24 -0.25 -19.98
C ALA A 84 29.96 -1.01 -18.69
N VAL A 85 30.32 -0.45 -17.53
CA VAL A 85 30.01 -1.01 -16.21
C VAL A 85 28.49 -1.11 -16.02
N GLY A 86 27.74 -0.06 -16.34
CA GLY A 86 26.27 -0.07 -16.26
C GLY A 86 25.66 -1.18 -17.11
N ARG A 87 26.10 -1.32 -18.36
CA ARG A 87 25.64 -2.35 -19.31
C ARG A 87 25.92 -3.75 -18.81
N VAL A 88 27.14 -4.01 -18.33
CA VAL A 88 27.53 -5.32 -17.79
C VAL A 88 26.71 -5.64 -16.54
N THR A 89 26.58 -4.69 -15.61
CA THR A 89 25.83 -4.86 -14.37
C THR A 89 24.34 -5.12 -14.65
N PHE A 90 23.65 -4.27 -15.39
CA PHE A 90 22.21 -4.46 -15.64
C PHE A 90 21.89 -5.65 -16.53
N LYS A 91 22.84 -6.14 -17.33
CA LYS A 91 22.71 -7.44 -17.99
C LYS A 91 22.83 -8.59 -16.99
N ARG A 92 23.77 -8.50 -16.04
CA ARG A 92 24.01 -9.50 -14.99
C ARG A 92 22.81 -9.63 -14.05
N ILE A 93 22.30 -8.52 -13.53
CA ILE A 93 21.23 -8.51 -12.51
C ILE A 93 19.82 -8.47 -13.10
N LYS A 94 19.67 -8.47 -14.43
CA LYS A 94 18.37 -8.32 -15.13
C LYS A 94 17.30 -9.24 -14.56
N LYS A 95 17.61 -10.53 -14.49
CA LYS A 95 16.68 -11.55 -14.03
C LYS A 95 16.28 -11.36 -12.57
N GLN A 96 17.21 -10.90 -11.74
CA GLN A 96 16.91 -10.58 -10.34
C GLN A 96 15.95 -9.39 -10.26
N LEU A 97 16.18 -8.31 -11.01
CA LEU A 97 15.26 -7.17 -11.05
C LEU A 97 13.88 -7.54 -11.62
N ASP A 98 13.82 -8.38 -12.64
CA ASP A 98 12.56 -8.88 -13.19
C ASP A 98 11.75 -9.63 -12.13
N ASN A 99 12.40 -10.54 -11.39
CA ASN A 99 11.74 -11.35 -10.37
C ASN A 99 11.39 -10.56 -9.11
N LEU A 100 12.22 -9.60 -8.72
CA LEU A 100 12.08 -8.87 -7.45
C LEU A 100 11.28 -7.57 -7.56
N ILE A 101 11.06 -7.05 -8.77
CA ILE A 101 10.45 -5.74 -9.00
C ILE A 101 9.44 -5.81 -10.16
N PHE A 102 9.94 -6.02 -11.38
CA PHE A 102 9.17 -5.67 -12.57
C PHE A 102 8.02 -6.64 -12.87
N SER A 103 8.16 -7.92 -12.52
CA SER A 103 7.06 -8.88 -12.65
C SER A 103 5.88 -8.50 -11.76
N SER A 104 6.15 -8.07 -10.51
CA SER A 104 5.09 -7.57 -9.61
C SER A 104 4.43 -6.32 -10.18
N TRP A 105 5.20 -5.38 -10.74
CA TRP A 105 4.64 -4.19 -11.37
C TRP A 105 3.75 -4.53 -12.56
N MET A 106 4.11 -5.53 -13.34
CA MET A 106 3.32 -5.98 -14.49
C MET A 106 2.03 -6.67 -14.04
N GLU A 107 2.10 -7.57 -13.05
CA GLU A 107 0.93 -8.24 -12.47
C GLU A 107 -0.07 -7.24 -11.88
N ASP A 108 0.43 -6.19 -11.22
CA ASP A 108 -0.38 -5.10 -10.67
C ASP A 108 -0.85 -4.08 -11.74
N GLY A 109 -0.36 -4.23 -12.98
CA GLY A 109 -0.74 -3.38 -14.11
C GLY A 109 -0.10 -1.99 -14.12
N PHE A 110 0.98 -1.77 -13.38
CA PHE A 110 1.76 -0.52 -13.40
C PHE A 110 2.63 -0.38 -14.65
N ILE A 111 2.97 -1.50 -15.31
CA ILE A 111 3.72 -1.53 -16.57
C ILE A 111 3.09 -2.54 -17.53
N THR A 112 3.35 -2.37 -18.82
CA THR A 112 2.86 -3.27 -19.89
C THR A 112 3.93 -4.24 -20.38
N GLN A 113 5.20 -3.90 -20.18
CA GLN A 113 6.37 -4.69 -20.58
C GLN A 113 7.48 -4.59 -19.54
N LEU A 114 8.32 -5.62 -19.43
CA LEU A 114 9.48 -5.61 -18.54
C LEU A 114 10.55 -4.67 -19.13
N PRO A 115 11.14 -3.75 -18.33
CA PRO A 115 12.20 -2.88 -18.82
C PRO A 115 13.43 -3.67 -19.28
N GLU A 116 14.09 -3.25 -20.35
CA GLU A 116 15.29 -3.87 -20.89
C GLU A 116 16.57 -3.41 -20.17
N SER A 117 17.62 -4.24 -20.18
CA SER A 117 18.91 -3.88 -19.54
C SER A 117 19.52 -2.58 -20.09
N SER A 118 19.29 -2.28 -21.37
CA SER A 118 19.73 -1.03 -21.99
C SER A 118 18.98 0.19 -21.47
N GLU A 119 17.69 0.04 -21.17
CA GLU A 119 16.86 1.13 -20.63
C GLU A 119 17.29 1.46 -19.20
N LEU A 120 17.61 0.44 -18.38
CA LEU A 120 18.20 0.62 -17.05
C LEU A 120 19.57 1.28 -17.12
N THR A 121 20.42 0.86 -18.07
CA THR A 121 21.74 1.47 -18.30
C THR A 121 21.63 2.95 -18.67
N ALA A 122 20.61 3.34 -19.44
CA ALA A 122 20.38 4.74 -19.80
C ALA A 122 20.03 5.64 -18.60
N ARG A 123 19.62 5.05 -17.47
CA ARG A 123 19.36 5.76 -16.21
C ARG A 123 20.61 5.96 -15.34
N VAL A 124 21.78 5.47 -15.77
CA VAL A 124 23.04 5.59 -15.04
C VAL A 124 23.68 6.96 -15.25
N GLN A 125 24.10 7.61 -14.17
CA GLN A 125 24.92 8.83 -14.21
C GLN A 125 26.21 8.65 -13.39
N PRO A 126 27.37 9.09 -13.89
CA PRO A 126 28.60 9.14 -13.09
C PRO A 126 28.59 10.32 -12.13
N PHE A 127 29.20 10.15 -10.96
CA PHE A 127 29.37 11.24 -10.01
C PHE A 127 30.75 11.24 -9.35
N TRP A 128 31.36 12.42 -9.35
CA TRP A 128 32.57 12.74 -8.58
C TRP A 128 32.60 14.22 -8.26
N ARG A 129 32.88 14.56 -7.00
CA ARG A 129 32.78 15.94 -6.50
C ARG A 129 33.71 16.87 -7.26
N GLU A 130 34.93 16.43 -7.56
CA GLU A 130 35.98 17.19 -8.23
C GLU A 130 35.85 17.19 -9.76
N ASN A 131 34.95 16.38 -10.34
CA ASN A 131 34.67 16.40 -11.78
C ASN A 131 33.43 17.27 -12.06
N ASN A 132 33.66 18.48 -12.55
CA ASN A 132 32.60 19.47 -12.80
C ASN A 132 31.58 19.02 -13.84
N ASP A 133 32.01 18.28 -14.86
CA ASP A 133 31.13 17.82 -15.94
C ASP A 133 30.17 16.76 -15.39
N TYR A 134 30.70 15.77 -14.66
CA TYR A 134 29.89 14.72 -14.02
C TYR A 134 28.90 15.29 -12.99
N ARG A 135 29.36 16.25 -12.18
CA ARG A 135 28.50 16.91 -11.18
C ARG A 135 27.37 17.69 -11.85
N SER A 136 27.69 18.52 -12.85
CA SER A 136 26.70 19.37 -13.52
C SER A 136 25.68 18.56 -14.30
N ASP A 137 26.12 17.53 -15.03
CA ASP A 137 25.22 16.62 -15.77
C ASP A 137 24.30 15.83 -14.84
N THR A 138 24.83 15.31 -13.72
CA THR A 138 24.02 14.56 -12.75
C THR A 138 22.95 15.46 -12.13
N LEU A 139 23.32 16.67 -11.69
CA LEU A 139 22.36 17.63 -11.12
C LEU A 139 21.30 18.06 -12.14
N ARG A 140 21.70 18.27 -13.40
CA ARG A 140 20.77 18.53 -14.49
C ARG A 140 19.78 17.38 -14.68
N LYS A 141 20.24 16.13 -14.69
CA LYS A 141 19.39 14.94 -14.82
C LYS A 141 18.42 14.78 -13.63
N ILE A 142 18.88 15.05 -12.41
CA ILE A 142 18.01 15.09 -11.21
C ILE A 142 16.92 16.16 -11.38
N THR A 143 17.29 17.34 -11.88
CA THR A 143 16.35 18.46 -12.08
C THR A 143 15.32 18.14 -13.16
N GLU A 144 15.75 17.53 -14.28
CA GLU A 144 14.88 17.03 -15.35
C GLU A 144 13.87 16.01 -14.78
N MET A 145 14.34 15.04 -13.99
CA MET A 145 13.50 14.04 -13.34
C MET A 145 12.48 14.69 -12.38
N ALA A 146 12.93 15.55 -11.47
CA ALA A 146 12.07 16.22 -10.50
C ALA A 146 10.98 17.08 -11.19
N SER A 147 11.32 17.75 -12.29
CA SER A 147 10.37 18.55 -13.07
C SER A 147 9.28 17.67 -13.68
N SER A 148 9.65 16.53 -14.26
CA SER A 148 8.69 15.57 -14.82
C SER A 148 7.75 15.01 -13.74
N LEU A 149 8.28 14.70 -12.55
CA LEU A 149 7.50 14.17 -11.44
C LEU A 149 6.51 15.22 -10.90
N THR A 150 6.93 16.48 -10.78
CA THR A 150 6.09 17.58 -10.30
C THR A 150 4.89 17.82 -11.22
N LEU A 151 5.09 17.78 -12.54
CA LEU A 151 4.01 17.93 -13.52
C LEU A 151 2.95 16.82 -13.40
N ASN A 152 3.40 15.57 -13.19
CA ASN A 152 2.50 14.44 -12.98
C ASN A 152 1.72 14.59 -11.65
N GLN A 153 2.38 15.05 -10.58
CA GLN A 153 1.74 15.25 -9.29
C GLN A 153 0.70 16.38 -9.29
N ALA A 154 0.96 17.48 -9.99
CA ALA A 154 -0.01 18.58 -10.12
C ALA A 154 -1.33 18.09 -10.75
N SER A 155 -1.26 17.28 -11.81
CA SER A 155 -2.46 16.70 -12.43
C SER A 155 -3.24 15.78 -11.51
N ILE A 156 -2.56 15.06 -10.61
CA ILE A 156 -3.19 14.20 -9.60
C ILE A 156 -3.89 15.07 -8.54
N VAL A 157 -3.21 16.11 -8.03
CA VAL A 157 -3.75 17.05 -7.04
C VAL A 157 -4.97 17.80 -7.59
N ASP A 158 -4.97 18.26 -8.83
CA ASP A 158 -6.11 18.96 -9.43
C ASP A 158 -7.35 18.05 -9.52
N LYS A 159 -7.14 16.78 -9.88
CA LYS A 159 -8.20 15.77 -9.89
C LYS A 159 -8.74 15.53 -8.47
N TYR A 160 -7.88 15.56 -7.46
CA TYR A 160 -8.29 15.45 -6.06
C TYR A 160 -9.10 16.64 -5.59
N ILE A 161 -8.65 17.87 -5.86
CA ILE A 161 -9.37 19.10 -5.50
C ILE A 161 -10.76 19.09 -6.15
N SER A 162 -10.83 18.76 -7.44
CA SER A 162 -12.10 18.66 -8.18
C SER A 162 -13.08 17.67 -7.53
N ASN A 163 -12.58 16.49 -7.12
CA ASN A 163 -13.40 15.49 -6.43
C ASN A 163 -13.87 15.98 -5.05
N ILE A 164 -13.02 16.70 -4.30
CA ILE A 164 -13.39 17.26 -2.99
C ILE A 164 -14.49 18.31 -3.14
N LEU A 165 -14.33 19.25 -4.08
CA LEU A 165 -15.31 20.31 -4.33
C LEU A 165 -16.68 19.72 -4.70
N LYS A 166 -16.69 18.73 -5.61
CA LYS A 166 -17.90 18.00 -5.97
C LYS A 166 -18.56 17.29 -4.80
N ASN A 167 -17.76 16.74 -3.87
CA ASN A 167 -18.29 16.09 -2.67
C ASN A 167 -18.88 17.09 -1.66
N ILE A 168 -18.26 18.26 -1.50
CA ILE A 168 -18.81 19.34 -0.67
C ILE A 168 -20.15 19.81 -1.25
N GLU A 169 -20.24 19.98 -2.58
CA GLU A 169 -21.49 20.32 -3.25
C GLU A 169 -22.60 19.32 -2.92
N ASN A 170 -22.31 18.02 -3.06
CA ASN A 170 -23.28 16.96 -2.76
C ASN A 170 -23.70 16.93 -1.27
N MET A 171 -22.77 17.19 -0.35
CA MET A 171 -23.07 17.24 1.10
C MET A 171 -24.03 18.38 1.42
N LEU A 172 -23.80 19.57 0.85
CA LEU A 172 -24.67 20.73 1.03
C LEU A 172 -26.07 20.48 0.45
N LEU A 173 -26.16 19.83 -0.72
CA LEU A 173 -27.45 19.44 -1.32
C LEU A 173 -28.22 18.46 -0.41
N SER A 174 -27.54 17.47 0.17
CA SER A 174 -28.16 16.51 1.11
C SER A 174 -28.69 17.20 2.38
N GLU A 175 -27.97 18.19 2.91
CA GLU A 175 -28.41 18.92 4.10
C GLU A 175 -29.61 19.82 3.82
N ILE A 176 -29.73 20.39 2.61
CA ILE A 176 -30.95 21.09 2.18
C ILE A 176 -32.16 20.15 2.26
N ASP A 177 -32.02 18.91 1.80
CA ASP A 177 -33.11 17.93 1.83
C ASP A 177 -33.46 17.51 3.26
N ASN A 178 -32.46 17.36 4.14
CA ASN A 178 -32.66 17.14 5.57
C ASN A 178 -33.46 18.29 6.21
N LEU A 179 -33.04 19.54 5.99
CA LEU A 179 -33.73 20.73 6.46
C LEU A 179 -35.17 20.81 5.94
N LYS A 180 -35.41 20.49 4.66
CA LYS A 180 -36.77 20.45 4.11
C LYS A 180 -37.65 19.41 4.81
N ASN A 181 -37.11 18.24 5.16
CA ASN A 181 -37.90 17.24 5.89
C ASN A 181 -38.29 17.71 7.30
N LYS A 182 -37.52 18.63 7.92
CA LYS A 182 -37.88 19.21 9.22
C LYS A 182 -39.17 20.03 9.21
N LYS A 183 -39.68 20.40 8.02
CA LYS A 183 -40.99 21.05 7.84
C LYS A 183 -42.17 20.09 7.99
N SER A 184 -41.94 18.78 7.93
CA SER A 184 -42.96 17.75 8.13
C SER A 184 -43.42 17.69 9.59
N GLU A 185 -44.69 17.31 9.81
CA GLU A 185 -45.23 17.20 11.16
C GLU A 185 -44.40 16.22 12.01
N THR A 186 -44.17 16.59 13.28
CA THR A 186 -43.39 15.82 14.25
C THR A 186 -43.88 14.37 14.36
N PHE A 187 -45.18 14.13 14.29
CA PHE A 187 -45.76 12.78 14.34
C PHE A 187 -45.32 11.90 13.15
N GLU A 188 -45.27 12.48 11.94
CA GLU A 188 -44.88 11.76 10.73
C GLU A 188 -43.38 11.42 10.74
N ARG A 189 -42.53 12.36 11.17
CA ARG A 189 -41.09 12.15 11.33
C ARG A 189 -40.77 11.05 12.34
N ILE A 190 -41.46 11.03 13.49
CA ILE A 190 -41.29 9.96 14.50
C ILE A 190 -41.67 8.59 13.93
N LYS A 191 -42.79 8.52 13.19
CA LYS A 191 -43.23 7.27 12.57
C LYS A 191 -42.21 6.78 11.54
N GLU A 192 -41.74 7.66 10.67
CA GLU A 192 -40.73 7.37 9.64
C GLU A 192 -39.44 6.82 10.23
N VAL A 193 -38.89 7.47 11.27
CA VAL A 193 -37.64 7.03 11.93
C VAL A 193 -37.83 5.66 12.59
N ASN A 194 -38.97 5.41 13.24
CA ASN A 194 -39.24 4.12 13.88
C ASN A 194 -39.37 2.97 12.86
N GLU A 195 -40.02 3.21 11.73
CA GLU A 195 -40.13 2.21 10.65
C GLU A 195 -38.75 1.89 10.04
N LYS A 196 -37.91 2.91 9.87
CA LYS A 196 -36.54 2.74 9.36
C LYS A 196 -35.61 2.04 10.35
N ASP A 197 -35.69 2.36 11.64
CA ASP A 197 -34.95 1.62 12.68
C ASP A 197 -35.36 0.15 12.67
N ALA A 198 -36.66 -0.16 12.70
CA ALA A 198 -37.15 -1.53 12.65
C ALA A 198 -36.62 -2.31 11.42
N ARG A 199 -36.69 -1.70 10.23
CA ARG A 199 -36.12 -2.26 8.99
C ARG A 199 -34.61 -2.47 9.09
N PHE A 200 -33.88 -1.49 9.62
CA PHE A 200 -32.43 -1.60 9.81
C PHE A 200 -32.09 -2.75 10.75
N ARG A 201 -32.80 -2.93 11.88
CA ARG A 201 -32.56 -4.04 12.83
C ARG A 201 -32.76 -5.42 12.19
N GLU A 202 -33.75 -5.54 11.30
CA GLU A 202 -33.98 -6.77 10.54
C GLU A 202 -32.81 -7.05 9.59
N LEU A 203 -32.40 -6.06 8.78
CA LEU A 203 -31.34 -6.20 7.78
C LEU A 203 -29.95 -6.37 8.41
N SER A 204 -29.67 -5.64 9.50
CA SER A 204 -28.35 -5.65 10.16
C SER A 204 -28.03 -6.99 10.80
N THR A 205 -29.05 -7.78 11.19
CA THR A 205 -28.84 -9.14 11.69
C THR A 205 -28.13 -10.03 10.68
N GLN A 206 -28.50 -9.95 9.40
CA GLN A 206 -27.81 -10.72 8.35
C GLN A 206 -26.44 -10.11 8.03
N LEU A 207 -26.32 -8.78 7.98
CA LEU A 207 -25.03 -8.12 7.74
C LEU A 207 -24.00 -8.48 8.82
N ILE A 208 -24.38 -8.47 10.10
CA ILE A 208 -23.52 -8.88 11.21
C ILE A 208 -23.06 -10.34 11.05
N LYS A 209 -23.93 -11.24 10.57
CA LYS A 209 -23.53 -12.62 10.25
C LYS A 209 -22.52 -12.65 9.11
N ASP A 210 -22.76 -11.91 8.04
CA ASP A 210 -21.85 -11.83 6.88
C ASP A 210 -20.46 -11.29 7.29
N PHE A 211 -20.41 -10.25 8.15
CA PHE A 211 -19.17 -9.76 8.75
C PHE A 211 -18.45 -10.84 9.58
N ASN A 212 -19.17 -11.58 10.42
CA ASN A 212 -18.56 -12.67 11.20
C ASN A 212 -18.06 -13.80 10.29
N SER A 213 -18.75 -14.10 9.18
CA SER A 213 -18.24 -15.04 8.18
C SER A 213 -16.95 -14.54 7.51
N LEU A 214 -16.82 -13.23 7.25
CA LEU A 214 -15.57 -12.63 6.76
C LEU A 214 -14.44 -12.70 7.80
N ILE A 215 -14.76 -12.51 9.09
CA ILE A 215 -13.79 -12.69 10.19
C ILE A 215 -13.32 -14.15 10.26
N GLU A 216 -14.24 -15.11 10.13
CA GLU A 216 -13.93 -16.54 10.13
C GLU A 216 -13.11 -16.95 8.90
N SER A 217 -13.36 -16.35 7.73
CA SER A 217 -12.64 -16.64 6.49
C SER A 217 -11.15 -16.30 6.57
N CYS A 218 -10.74 -15.38 7.45
CA CYS A 218 -9.33 -15.07 7.72
C CYS A 218 -8.50 -16.31 8.08
N ASN A 219 -9.09 -17.30 8.77
CA ASN A 219 -8.39 -18.56 9.07
C ASN A 219 -8.19 -19.43 7.83
N SER A 220 -9.15 -19.43 6.91
CA SER A 220 -9.05 -20.13 5.63
C SER A 220 -7.99 -19.47 4.75
N HIS A 221 -7.96 -18.13 4.68
CA HIS A 221 -6.90 -17.39 3.99
C HIS A 221 -5.53 -17.65 4.59
N LYS A 222 -5.39 -17.61 5.91
CA LYS A 222 -4.16 -18.00 6.61
C LYS A 222 -3.66 -19.37 6.20
N LYS A 223 -4.55 -20.38 6.20
CA LYS A 223 -4.20 -21.74 5.81
C LYS A 223 -3.79 -21.83 4.33
N HIS A 224 -4.50 -21.12 3.45
CA HIS A 224 -4.18 -21.06 2.04
C HIS A 224 -2.80 -20.42 1.80
N ASP A 225 -2.55 -19.26 2.39
CA ASP A 225 -1.29 -18.53 2.23
C ASP A 225 -0.11 -19.35 2.79
N LEU A 226 -0.29 -20.05 3.91
CA LEU A 226 0.71 -20.98 4.44
C LEU A 226 0.98 -22.16 3.49
N ASP A 227 -0.04 -22.71 2.83
CA ASP A 227 0.13 -23.80 1.87
C ASP A 227 0.86 -23.35 0.60
N VAL A 228 0.50 -22.17 0.08
CA VAL A 228 1.18 -21.51 -1.05
C VAL A 228 2.65 -21.27 -0.69
N MET A 229 2.92 -20.69 0.48
CA MET A 229 4.28 -20.43 0.95
C MET A 229 5.05 -21.72 1.22
N SER A 230 4.42 -22.75 1.78
CA SER A 230 5.05 -24.05 2.04
C SER A 230 5.49 -24.71 0.74
N THR A 231 4.62 -24.69 -0.27
CA THR A 231 4.91 -25.25 -1.60
C THR A 231 6.04 -24.48 -2.26
N TYR A 232 5.98 -23.15 -2.25
CA TYR A 232 7.02 -22.29 -2.82
C TYR A 232 8.37 -22.48 -2.11
N TYR A 233 8.37 -22.50 -0.78
CA TYR A 233 9.56 -22.72 0.04
C TYR A 233 10.19 -24.08 -0.26
N LYS A 234 9.42 -25.17 -0.18
CA LYS A 234 9.91 -26.55 -0.41
C LYS A 234 10.63 -26.69 -1.75
N TYR A 235 10.09 -26.11 -2.81
CA TYR A 235 10.73 -26.14 -4.13
C TYR A 235 11.97 -25.23 -4.18
N ASN A 236 11.84 -23.96 -3.81
CA ASN A 236 12.92 -22.97 -3.94
C ASN A 236 14.08 -23.17 -2.94
N THR A 237 13.92 -24.05 -1.95
CA THR A 237 14.99 -24.48 -1.04
C THR A 237 15.40 -25.95 -1.24
N SER A 238 14.85 -26.62 -2.25
CA SER A 238 15.27 -27.97 -2.64
C SER A 238 16.60 -27.94 -3.39
N VAL A 239 17.26 -29.10 -3.50
CA VAL A 239 18.52 -29.18 -4.27
C VAL A 239 18.26 -28.88 -5.74
N GLU A 240 17.17 -29.39 -6.28
CA GLU A 240 16.77 -29.25 -7.68
C GLU A 240 16.41 -27.80 -8.00
N GLY A 241 15.53 -27.18 -7.19
CA GLY A 241 15.13 -25.79 -7.39
C GLY A 241 16.28 -24.80 -7.20
N LEU A 242 17.18 -25.05 -6.24
CA LEU A 242 18.39 -24.23 -6.08
C LEU A 242 19.40 -24.44 -7.22
N GLU A 243 19.55 -25.66 -7.72
CA GLU A 243 20.43 -25.92 -8.88
C GLU A 243 19.91 -25.18 -10.12
N GLU A 244 18.59 -25.21 -10.34
CA GLU A 244 17.92 -24.44 -11.39
C GLU A 244 18.15 -22.94 -11.20
N LEU A 245 17.83 -22.39 -10.03
CA LEU A 245 18.03 -20.98 -9.69
C LEU A 245 19.47 -20.51 -9.94
N ILE A 246 20.46 -21.32 -9.55
CA ILE A 246 21.88 -21.00 -9.74
C ILE A 246 22.23 -20.98 -11.23
N ASN A 247 21.86 -22.02 -11.99
CA ASN A 247 22.14 -22.08 -13.42
C ASN A 247 21.52 -20.91 -14.19
N ASP A 248 20.33 -20.51 -13.75
CA ASP A 248 19.52 -19.49 -14.38
C ASP A 248 19.96 -18.06 -14.09
N THR A 249 20.69 -17.86 -12.99
CA THR A 249 21.03 -16.52 -12.46
C THR A 249 22.54 -16.25 -12.54
N TYR A 250 23.38 -17.25 -12.26
CA TYR A 250 24.81 -17.04 -12.08
C TYR A 250 25.64 -17.81 -13.11
N SER A 251 26.58 -17.10 -13.73
CA SER A 251 27.61 -17.70 -14.58
C SER A 251 28.94 -17.88 -13.84
N ASP A 252 29.19 -17.08 -12.80
CA ASP A 252 30.38 -17.15 -11.96
C ASP A 252 30.10 -17.84 -10.62
N LYS A 253 31.01 -18.73 -10.24
CA LYS A 253 30.90 -19.52 -9.02
C LYS A 253 31.10 -18.68 -7.75
N LYS A 254 32.05 -17.76 -7.75
CA LYS A 254 32.35 -16.96 -6.54
C LYS A 254 31.21 -16.01 -6.23
N GLU A 255 30.63 -15.41 -7.28
CA GLU A 255 29.44 -14.58 -7.17
C GLU A 255 28.25 -15.37 -6.62
N ALA A 256 27.96 -16.56 -7.16
CA ALA A 256 26.90 -17.41 -6.62
C ALA A 256 27.16 -17.77 -5.14
N GLN A 257 28.41 -17.97 -4.73
CA GLN A 257 28.74 -18.26 -3.33
C GLN A 257 28.50 -17.07 -2.39
N SER A 258 28.67 -15.83 -2.85
CA SER A 258 28.44 -14.64 -2.02
C SER A 258 26.97 -14.22 -1.99
N GLU A 259 26.27 -14.27 -3.13
CA GLU A 259 24.95 -13.62 -3.28
C GLU A 259 23.75 -14.56 -3.07
N LEU A 260 23.94 -15.88 -3.21
CA LEU A 260 22.82 -16.82 -3.27
C LEU A 260 21.91 -16.76 -2.03
N GLY A 261 22.48 -16.65 -0.83
CA GLY A 261 21.67 -16.60 0.40
C GLY A 261 20.80 -15.34 0.50
N ASN A 262 21.37 -14.19 0.14
CA ASN A 262 20.64 -12.92 0.07
C ASN A 262 19.51 -13.00 -0.97
N TYR A 263 19.82 -13.52 -2.15
CA TYR A 263 18.83 -13.63 -3.23
C TYR A 263 17.66 -14.56 -2.88
N ILE A 264 17.92 -15.73 -2.28
CA ILE A 264 16.84 -16.64 -1.82
C ILE A 264 15.96 -15.93 -0.78
N GLY A 265 16.56 -15.22 0.16
CA GLY A 265 15.82 -14.48 1.18
C GLY A 265 14.89 -13.42 0.58
N GLN A 266 15.37 -12.70 -0.44
CA GLN A 266 14.56 -11.72 -1.18
C GLN A 266 13.43 -12.39 -1.95
N LEU A 267 13.66 -13.56 -2.57
CA LEU A 267 12.62 -14.31 -3.29
C LEU A 267 11.52 -14.78 -2.34
N LEU A 268 11.87 -15.31 -1.16
CA LEU A 268 10.90 -15.73 -0.15
C LEU A 268 10.10 -14.54 0.39
N THR A 269 10.78 -13.43 0.68
CA THR A 269 10.14 -12.19 1.18
C THR A 269 9.18 -11.62 0.14
N THR A 270 9.61 -11.50 -1.11
CA THR A 270 8.78 -11.00 -2.22
C THR A 270 7.56 -11.89 -2.44
N LYS A 271 7.73 -13.22 -2.36
CA LYS A 271 6.60 -14.14 -2.51
C LYS A 271 5.60 -14.02 -1.35
N LEU A 272 6.08 -13.87 -0.13
CA LEU A 272 5.25 -13.65 1.05
C LEU A 272 4.44 -12.36 0.91
N GLU A 273 5.10 -11.26 0.55
CA GLU A 273 4.46 -9.95 0.26
C GLU A 273 3.33 -10.08 -0.76
N SER A 274 3.65 -10.65 -1.93
CA SER A 274 2.68 -10.84 -3.03
C SER A 274 1.50 -11.71 -2.62
N THR A 275 1.74 -12.80 -1.89
CA THR A 275 0.68 -13.73 -1.43
C THR A 275 -0.27 -13.04 -0.46
N LEU A 276 0.26 -12.39 0.58
CA LEU A 276 -0.55 -11.70 1.58
C LEU A 276 -1.29 -10.48 1.00
N LYS A 277 -0.67 -9.74 0.07
CA LYS A 277 -1.32 -8.64 -0.67
C LYS A 277 -2.50 -9.14 -1.50
N THR A 278 -2.32 -10.23 -2.23
CA THR A 278 -3.36 -10.81 -3.09
C THR A 278 -4.56 -11.27 -2.26
N SER A 279 -4.31 -12.09 -1.23
CA SER A 279 -5.37 -12.56 -0.32
C SER A 279 -6.01 -11.40 0.46
N GLY A 280 -5.22 -10.42 0.91
CA GLY A 280 -5.72 -9.24 1.60
C GLY A 280 -6.63 -8.36 0.74
N LYS A 281 -6.34 -8.22 -0.56
CA LYS A 281 -7.21 -7.48 -1.50
C LYS A 281 -8.58 -8.13 -1.66
N ALA A 282 -8.66 -9.46 -1.63
CA ALA A 282 -9.94 -10.17 -1.68
C ALA A 282 -10.80 -9.83 -0.47
N VAL A 283 -10.24 -9.93 0.75
CA VAL A 283 -10.92 -9.58 2.01
C VAL A 283 -11.31 -8.10 2.04
N SER A 284 -10.45 -7.21 1.57
CA SER A 284 -10.73 -5.77 1.47
C SER A 284 -11.91 -5.48 0.52
N THR A 285 -12.03 -6.22 -0.58
CA THR A 285 -13.12 -6.04 -1.56
C THR A 285 -14.45 -6.51 -0.97
N GLU A 286 -14.44 -7.64 -0.27
CA GLU A 286 -15.63 -8.16 0.41
C GLU A 286 -16.08 -7.23 1.54
N LEU A 287 -15.13 -6.73 2.35
CA LEU A 287 -15.41 -5.74 3.38
C LEU A 287 -16.08 -4.48 2.82
N ASP A 288 -15.56 -3.92 1.71
CA ASP A 288 -16.14 -2.71 1.12
C ASP A 288 -17.59 -2.95 0.68
N SER A 289 -17.88 -4.12 0.10
CA SER A 289 -19.23 -4.54 -0.24
C SER A 289 -20.16 -4.62 0.98
N LEU A 290 -19.67 -5.17 2.10
CA LEU A 290 -20.44 -5.22 3.35
C LEU A 290 -20.71 -3.82 3.91
N LEU A 291 -19.73 -2.92 3.87
CA LEU A 291 -19.88 -1.55 4.33
C LEU A 291 -20.84 -0.73 3.44
N LEU A 292 -20.85 -0.98 2.13
CA LEU A 292 -21.85 -0.43 1.21
C LEU A 292 -23.26 -0.91 1.54
N ARG A 293 -23.45 -2.23 1.70
CA ARG A 293 -24.75 -2.78 2.09
C ARG A 293 -25.22 -2.28 3.46
N TRP A 294 -24.30 -2.03 4.39
CA TRP A 294 -24.61 -1.40 5.66
C TRP A 294 -25.05 0.06 5.47
N GLN A 295 -24.36 0.82 4.63
CA GLN A 295 -24.72 2.19 4.29
C GLN A 295 -26.12 2.30 3.70
N GLU A 296 -26.47 1.39 2.80
CA GLU A 296 -27.80 1.30 2.17
C GLU A 296 -28.89 0.89 3.15
N ALA A 297 -28.56 0.06 4.14
CA ALA A 297 -29.49 -0.40 5.16
C ALA A 297 -29.71 0.64 6.27
N ALA A 298 -28.70 1.46 6.58
CA ALA A 298 -28.76 2.45 7.64
C ALA A 298 -29.90 3.47 7.40
N PRO A 299 -30.61 3.93 8.44
CA PRO A 299 -31.71 4.87 8.29
C PRO A 299 -31.28 6.19 7.62
N THR A 300 -31.70 6.42 6.38
CA THR A 300 -31.56 7.73 5.73
C THR A 300 -32.79 8.58 6.02
N ILE A 301 -32.73 9.89 5.79
CA ILE A 301 -33.94 10.74 5.80
C ILE A 301 -34.52 10.64 4.37
N SER A 302 -35.78 10.21 4.22
CA SER A 302 -36.34 9.95 2.88
C SER A 302 -36.98 11.19 2.31
N THR A 303 -36.65 11.47 1.05
CA THR A 303 -37.30 12.45 0.17
C THR A 303 -38.68 11.94 -0.27
N THR A 304 -39.70 12.06 0.56
CA THR A 304 -41.09 11.93 0.11
C THR A 304 -41.67 13.32 -0.13
N GLY A 305 -41.43 13.91 -1.31
CA GLY A 305 -42.09 15.18 -1.65
C GLY A 305 -41.61 15.96 -2.86
N VAL A 306 -40.48 15.62 -3.50
CA VAL A 306 -40.00 16.37 -4.68
C VAL A 306 -39.79 15.42 -5.85
N ASP A 307 -40.42 15.78 -6.97
CA ASP A 307 -40.30 15.16 -8.29
C ASP A 307 -38.88 15.42 -8.85
N THR A 308 -37.84 14.92 -8.18
CA THR A 308 -36.47 15.01 -8.68
C THR A 308 -36.22 13.86 -9.62
N GLN A 309 -36.29 14.15 -10.93
CA GLN A 309 -35.81 13.33 -12.04
C GLN A 309 -34.28 13.11 -12.03
N ILE A 310 -33.64 13.05 -10.86
CA ILE A 310 -32.21 12.78 -10.72
C ILE A 310 -32.06 11.39 -10.09
N SER A 311 -32.24 10.37 -10.95
CA SER A 311 -31.92 8.99 -10.61
C SER A 311 -30.42 8.88 -10.29
N GLY A 312 -30.08 8.63 -9.02
CA GLY A 312 -28.70 8.33 -8.60
C GLY A 312 -28.30 8.79 -7.19
N LEU A 313 -28.97 9.79 -6.61
CA LEU A 313 -28.48 10.44 -5.38
C LEU A 313 -29.03 9.87 -4.05
N GLY A 314 -30.15 9.15 -4.06
CA GLY A 314 -30.93 8.84 -2.85
C GLY A 314 -30.32 7.80 -1.89
N ALA A 315 -29.33 7.02 -2.31
CA ALA A 315 -28.66 6.02 -1.49
C ALA A 315 -27.20 6.40 -1.14
N GLU A 316 -26.63 7.41 -1.81
CA GLU A 316 -25.20 7.70 -1.74
C GLU A 316 -24.80 8.65 -0.60
N PHE A 317 -25.73 9.40 -0.01
CA PHE A 317 -25.39 10.36 1.04
C PHE A 317 -26.44 10.40 2.16
N SER A 318 -26.17 9.63 3.21
CA SER A 318 -26.81 9.79 4.51
C SER A 318 -25.86 10.55 5.45
N ALA A 319 -26.38 11.28 6.44
CA ALA A 319 -25.56 11.93 7.48
C ALA A 319 -24.69 10.93 8.26
N PHE A 320 -25.00 9.63 8.17
CA PHE A 320 -24.15 8.53 8.62
C PHE A 320 -23.25 8.00 7.50
N ASN A 321 -21.98 7.72 7.82
CA ASN A 321 -21.02 7.12 6.89
C ASN A 321 -20.46 5.82 7.48
N SER A 322 -20.83 4.67 6.90
CA SER A 322 -20.43 3.35 7.39
C SER A 322 -18.92 3.15 7.36
N ARG A 323 -18.25 3.60 6.29
CA ARG A 323 -16.79 3.48 6.13
C ARG A 323 -16.06 4.28 7.22
N ALA A 324 -16.47 5.52 7.47
CA ALA A 324 -15.88 6.36 8.50
C ALA A 324 -16.09 5.79 9.91
N ALA A 325 -17.29 5.30 10.21
CA ALA A 325 -17.61 4.65 11.47
C ALA A 325 -16.75 3.39 11.70
N PHE A 326 -16.65 2.52 10.69
CA PHE A 326 -15.82 1.32 10.74
C PHE A 326 -14.35 1.66 10.99
N VAL A 327 -13.79 2.62 10.24
CA VAL A 327 -12.39 3.04 10.40
C VAL A 327 -12.13 3.66 11.78
N GLY A 328 -13.12 4.35 12.35
CA GLY A 328 -13.06 4.85 13.72
C GLY A 328 -12.78 3.74 14.74
N GLY A 329 -13.33 2.54 14.53
CA GLY A 329 -13.14 1.38 15.41
C GLY A 329 -11.74 0.78 15.34
N LEU A 330 -10.95 1.16 14.35
CA LEU A 330 -9.57 0.70 14.20
C LEU A 330 -8.60 1.49 15.10
N ALA A 331 -9.05 2.58 15.73
CA ALA A 331 -8.20 3.49 16.48
C ALA A 331 -7.53 2.80 17.67
N GLY A 332 -6.21 2.98 17.79
CA GLY A 332 -5.41 2.38 18.85
C GLY A 332 -5.00 0.92 18.62
N LEU A 333 -5.37 0.32 17.48
CA LEU A 333 -4.80 -0.97 17.08
C LEU A 333 -3.36 -0.78 16.57
N GLY A 334 -2.44 -1.58 17.10
CA GLY A 334 -1.02 -1.52 16.73
C GLY A 334 -0.67 -2.16 15.38
N SER A 335 -1.49 -3.10 14.88
CA SER A 335 -1.37 -3.68 13.55
C SER A 335 -2.75 -4.00 12.99
N LEU A 336 -2.91 -3.79 11.68
CA LEU A 336 -4.17 -3.95 10.96
C LEU A 336 -4.17 -5.13 9.97
N GLY A 337 -3.04 -5.80 9.73
CA GLY A 337 -2.95 -6.82 8.69
C GLY A 337 -3.48 -6.32 7.34
N ALA A 338 -4.35 -7.08 6.68
CA ALA A 338 -4.96 -6.72 5.41
C ALA A 338 -5.80 -5.44 5.46
N MET A 339 -6.26 -5.00 6.64
CA MET A 339 -7.06 -3.78 6.77
C MET A 339 -6.25 -2.51 6.51
N ALA A 340 -4.92 -2.58 6.58
CA ALA A 340 -4.06 -1.50 6.11
C ALA A 340 -4.26 -1.19 4.61
N LEU A 341 -4.46 -2.24 3.79
CA LEU A 341 -4.75 -2.09 2.37
C LEU A 341 -6.11 -1.39 2.17
N TYR A 342 -7.14 -1.85 2.88
CA TYR A 342 -8.47 -1.24 2.81
C TYR A 342 -8.44 0.26 3.16
N VAL A 343 -7.90 0.61 4.34
CA VAL A 343 -7.82 2.00 4.81
C VAL A 343 -7.08 2.90 3.81
N SER A 344 -6.00 2.39 3.21
CA SER A 344 -5.26 3.15 2.19
C SER A 344 -6.10 3.50 0.96
N THR A 345 -6.98 2.58 0.51
CA THR A 345 -7.81 2.83 -0.68
C THR A 345 -8.87 3.89 -0.44
N ILE A 346 -9.55 3.87 0.70
CA ILE A 346 -10.64 4.81 1.02
C ILE A 346 -10.14 6.20 1.43
N ALA A 347 -8.94 6.29 2.02
CA ALA A 347 -8.27 7.57 2.23
C ALA A 347 -7.91 8.22 0.89
N SER A 348 -7.54 7.43 -0.11
CA SER A 348 -6.95 7.91 -1.36
C SER A 348 -7.95 8.25 -2.48
N ASN A 349 -9.26 8.00 -2.34
CA ASN A 349 -10.17 8.13 -3.50
C ASN A 349 -11.51 8.85 -3.24
N LEU A 350 -11.89 9.17 -1.99
CA LEU A 350 -13.33 9.36 -1.72
C LEU A 350 -13.77 10.66 -1.03
N GLY A 351 -12.96 11.70 -0.89
CA GLY A 351 -13.36 12.86 -0.07
C GLY A 351 -13.66 12.48 1.40
N ALA A 352 -13.26 11.28 1.82
CA ALA A 352 -13.43 10.76 3.17
C ALA A 352 -12.59 11.56 4.19
N TYR A 353 -11.58 12.32 3.76
CA TYR A 353 -10.78 13.20 4.61
C TYR A 353 -11.62 14.20 5.44
N ILE A 354 -12.76 14.67 4.92
CA ILE A 354 -13.63 15.60 5.64
C ILE A 354 -14.33 14.92 6.82
N LEU A 355 -14.64 13.62 6.70
CA LEU A 355 -15.37 12.83 7.71
C LEU A 355 -14.45 11.99 8.62
N VAL A 356 -13.20 11.78 8.21
CA VAL A 356 -12.20 10.92 8.88
C VAL A 356 -11.36 11.67 9.92
N GLY A 357 -11.67 12.94 10.22
CA GLY A 357 -10.92 13.77 11.19
C GLY A 357 -10.68 13.14 12.58
N LYS A 358 -11.52 12.17 13.00
CA LYS A 358 -11.32 11.38 14.24
C LYS A 358 -10.44 10.13 14.08
N ALA A 359 -10.31 9.61 12.87
CA ALA A 359 -9.56 8.39 12.54
C ALA A 359 -8.09 8.65 12.15
N ALA A 360 -7.66 9.91 12.10
CA ALA A 360 -6.25 10.26 11.93
C ALA A 360 -5.33 9.62 12.99
N GLY A 361 -5.83 9.31 14.19
CA GLY A 361 -5.07 8.60 15.23
C GLY A 361 -4.69 7.16 14.88
N VAL A 362 -5.51 6.46 14.08
CA VAL A 362 -5.23 5.10 13.57
C VAL A 362 -4.08 5.17 12.56
N LEU A 363 -4.14 6.18 11.69
CA LEU A 363 -3.11 6.46 10.71
C LEU A 363 -1.80 6.79 11.43
N VAL A 364 -1.83 7.66 12.45
CA VAL A 364 -0.65 8.02 13.25
C VAL A 364 -0.05 6.83 14.01
N SER A 365 -0.85 5.92 14.57
CA SER A 365 -0.35 4.71 15.26
C SER A 365 0.19 3.64 14.30
N LEU A 366 -0.06 3.80 12.99
CA LEU A 366 0.50 3.00 11.89
C LEU A 366 1.65 3.74 11.17
N GLY A 367 2.13 4.87 11.72
CA GLY A 367 3.22 5.67 11.15
C GLY A 367 2.81 6.72 10.11
N LEU A 368 1.54 7.12 10.06
CA LEU A 368 1.01 8.01 9.02
C LEU A 368 0.58 9.37 9.59
N VAL A 369 1.46 10.35 9.44
CA VAL A 369 1.06 11.74 9.12
C VAL A 369 1.58 12.02 7.71
N GLY A 370 0.65 12.17 6.74
CA GLY A 370 0.94 12.40 5.32
C GLY A 370 0.75 11.12 4.48
N SER A 371 -0.21 11.13 3.58
CA SER A 371 -0.83 9.97 2.93
C SER A 371 0.00 9.19 1.89
N VAL A 372 -0.01 7.84 2.03
CA VAL A 372 -0.37 6.79 1.04
C VAL A 372 0.48 6.73 -0.25
N THR A 373 1.39 5.76 -0.43
CA THR A 373 1.00 4.40 -0.86
C THR A 373 2.12 3.35 -0.67
N THR A 374 1.75 2.32 0.10
CA THR A 374 1.97 0.88 -0.12
C THR A 374 3.07 0.08 0.57
N VAL A 375 4.15 0.63 1.13
CA VAL A 375 5.25 -0.28 1.52
C VAL A 375 5.94 -0.12 2.88
N THR A 376 5.74 0.96 3.61
CA THR A 376 5.77 0.91 5.09
C THR A 376 4.54 0.14 5.59
N SER A 377 3.42 0.23 4.86
CA SER A 377 2.15 -0.37 5.27
C SER A 377 2.20 -1.90 5.37
N PHE A 378 3.01 -2.58 4.55
CA PHE A 378 3.10 -4.04 4.63
C PHE A 378 3.94 -4.50 5.82
N VAL A 379 5.10 -3.87 6.05
CA VAL A 379 5.97 -4.13 7.21
C VAL A 379 5.25 -3.79 8.53
N ALA A 380 4.48 -2.70 8.57
CA ALA A 380 3.63 -2.37 9.72
C ALA A 380 2.43 -3.32 9.85
N ALA A 381 1.80 -3.74 8.74
CA ALA A 381 0.68 -4.69 8.74
C ALA A 381 1.05 -6.09 9.22
N ILE A 382 2.29 -6.51 9.03
CA ILE A 382 2.83 -7.78 9.54
C ILE A 382 3.47 -7.65 10.93
N GLY A 383 3.62 -6.44 11.47
CA GLY A 383 4.15 -6.21 12.83
C GLY A 383 5.68 -6.09 12.94
N GLY A 384 6.38 -5.77 11.84
CA GLY A 384 7.83 -5.53 11.82
C GLY A 384 8.52 -6.10 10.57
N PRO A 385 9.80 -5.76 10.34
CA PRO A 385 10.56 -6.27 9.20
C PRO A 385 10.73 -7.79 9.25
N ILE A 386 10.56 -8.45 8.11
CA ILE A 386 10.78 -9.90 7.96
C ILE A 386 12.28 -10.17 7.83
N THR A 387 12.90 -10.80 8.84
CA THR A 387 14.35 -11.07 8.90
C THR A 387 14.82 -12.30 8.10
N ILE A 388 14.03 -12.80 7.15
CA ILE A 388 14.35 -14.01 6.36
C ILE A 388 15.69 -13.91 5.62
N GLY A 389 16.03 -12.73 5.08
CA GLY A 389 17.23 -12.54 4.24
C GLY A 389 18.57 -12.60 4.98
N ILE A 390 18.60 -12.13 6.23
CA ILE A 390 19.85 -12.01 7.00
C ILE A 390 20.32 -13.38 7.51
N ALA A 391 19.39 -14.20 8.02
CA ALA A 391 19.69 -15.56 8.48
C ALA A 391 20.22 -16.45 7.35
N LEU A 392 19.61 -16.35 6.16
CA LEU A 392 20.01 -17.13 4.99
C LEU A 392 21.37 -16.71 4.41
N ALA A 393 21.63 -15.41 4.33
CA ALA A 393 22.92 -14.89 3.89
C ALA A 393 24.05 -15.34 4.83
N ALA A 394 23.84 -15.29 6.14
CA ALA A 394 24.80 -15.79 7.14
C ALA A 394 25.05 -17.30 7.01
N ALA A 395 23.99 -18.09 6.83
CA ALA A 395 24.09 -19.54 6.72
C ALA A 395 24.79 -20.02 5.43
N ILE A 396 24.56 -19.32 4.31
CA ILE A 396 25.11 -19.69 2.99
C ILE A 396 26.48 -19.06 2.73
N GLY A 397 26.74 -17.85 3.24
CA GLY A 397 28.00 -17.11 3.03
C GLY A 397 29.24 -17.82 3.59
N TYR A 398 29.08 -18.74 4.55
CA TYR A 398 30.19 -19.53 5.10
C TYR A 398 30.60 -20.75 4.22
N ILE A 399 29.92 -21.01 3.11
CA ILE A 399 30.17 -22.19 2.26
C ILE A 399 31.40 -21.96 1.34
N ILE A 400 32.61 -21.99 1.92
CA ILE A 400 33.87 -21.73 1.19
C ILE A 400 34.63 -23.01 0.76
N TYR A 401 34.31 -24.22 1.27
CA TYR A 401 35.18 -25.39 1.02
C TYR A 401 34.71 -26.38 -0.06
N ARG A 402 35.71 -26.94 -0.77
CA ARG A 402 35.70 -28.03 -1.77
C ARG A 402 34.31 -28.53 -2.17
N LEU A 403 33.81 -28.02 -3.30
CA LEU A 403 32.74 -28.65 -4.06
C LEU A 403 33.36 -29.85 -4.80
N ALA A 404 32.95 -31.07 -4.48
CA ALA A 404 33.48 -32.30 -5.09
C ALA A 404 32.31 -33.16 -5.61
N GLY A 405 32.41 -33.56 -6.88
CA GLY A 405 31.41 -34.39 -7.59
C GLY A 405 30.29 -33.59 -8.27
N GLY A 406 30.07 -33.82 -9.57
CA GLY A 406 29.04 -33.14 -10.38
C GLY A 406 29.40 -31.72 -10.82
N SER A 407 28.42 -30.97 -11.35
CA SER A 407 28.57 -29.54 -11.64
C SER A 407 28.74 -28.73 -10.35
N TRP A 408 29.44 -27.60 -10.42
CA TRP A 408 29.65 -26.76 -9.22
C TRP A 408 28.33 -26.17 -8.72
N GLN A 409 27.36 -25.95 -9.61
CA GLN A 409 26.01 -25.47 -9.31
C GLN A 409 25.27 -26.49 -8.44
N LYS A 410 25.22 -27.76 -8.85
CA LYS A 410 24.62 -28.85 -8.06
C LYS A 410 25.26 -29.00 -6.68
N SER A 411 26.58 -28.86 -6.63
CA SER A 411 27.32 -28.94 -5.37
C SER A 411 26.99 -27.78 -4.43
N LEU A 412 26.87 -26.55 -4.95
CA LEU A 412 26.48 -25.38 -4.18
C LEU A 412 25.02 -25.47 -3.71
N ALA A 413 24.11 -25.88 -4.59
CA ALA A 413 22.70 -26.11 -4.30
C ALA A 413 22.49 -27.10 -3.13
N LYS A 414 23.22 -28.22 -3.13
CA LYS A 414 23.17 -29.20 -2.02
C LYS A 414 23.55 -28.58 -0.68
N LYS A 415 24.64 -27.82 -0.64
CA LYS A 415 25.12 -27.19 0.60
C LYS A 415 24.19 -26.08 1.07
N ALA A 416 23.66 -25.28 0.14
CA ALA A 416 22.66 -24.26 0.45
C ALA A 416 21.38 -24.90 1.01
N ALA A 417 20.84 -25.94 0.38
CA ALA A 417 19.68 -26.69 0.89
C ALA A 417 19.92 -27.25 2.30
N GLU A 418 21.12 -27.80 2.56
CA GLU A 418 21.50 -28.29 3.89
C GLU A 418 21.59 -27.18 4.94
N ALA A 419 22.14 -26.01 4.58
CA ALA A 419 22.21 -24.85 5.45
C ALA A 419 20.81 -24.32 5.79
N ILE A 420 19.96 -24.14 4.77
CA ILE A 420 18.57 -23.69 4.93
C ILE A 420 17.76 -24.63 5.83
N ARG A 421 17.92 -25.95 5.69
CA ARG A 421 17.21 -26.93 6.53
C ARG A 421 17.59 -26.87 8.01
N LYS A 422 18.78 -26.38 8.34
CA LYS A 422 19.23 -26.24 9.74
C LYS A 422 18.66 -24.98 10.39
N GLU A 423 18.26 -24.01 9.58
CA GLU A 423 17.63 -22.78 9.99
C GLU A 423 16.10 -22.95 10.05
N SER A 424 15.44 -22.34 11.01
CA SER A 424 13.97 -22.36 11.16
C SER A 424 13.27 -21.30 10.29
N VAL A 425 13.74 -21.11 9.05
CA VAL A 425 13.30 -20.00 8.17
C VAL A 425 11.81 -20.04 7.87
N PHE A 426 11.23 -21.24 7.77
CA PHE A 426 9.80 -21.37 7.52
C PHE A 426 8.95 -20.97 8.74
N ASP A 427 9.49 -21.09 9.95
CA ASP A 427 8.79 -20.71 11.18
C ASP A 427 8.58 -19.19 11.22
N ASP A 428 9.54 -18.41 10.72
CA ASP A 428 9.42 -16.95 10.58
C ASP A 428 8.33 -16.57 9.57
N ILE A 429 8.23 -17.30 8.45
CA ILE A 429 7.14 -17.13 7.48
C ILE A 429 5.80 -17.46 8.12
N GLU A 430 5.72 -18.59 8.83
CA GLU A 430 4.48 -19.03 9.48
C GLU A 430 4.00 -18.02 10.54
N LYS A 431 4.93 -17.48 11.33
CA LYS A 431 4.66 -16.42 12.30
C LYS A 431 4.11 -15.17 11.62
N ALA A 432 4.77 -14.67 10.57
CA ALA A 432 4.35 -13.47 9.85
C ALA A 432 2.94 -13.62 9.24
N VAL A 433 2.66 -14.75 8.57
CA VAL A 433 1.33 -15.03 8.01
C VAL A 433 0.27 -15.12 9.11
N THR A 434 0.61 -15.74 10.24
CA THR A 434 -0.31 -15.87 11.38
C THR A 434 -0.63 -14.53 12.02
N GLU A 435 0.38 -13.68 12.26
CA GLU A 435 0.21 -12.35 12.85
C GLU A 435 -0.59 -11.42 11.93
N TYR A 436 -0.34 -11.47 10.62
CA TYR A 436 -1.10 -10.72 9.62
C TYR A 436 -2.61 -11.05 9.65
N TRP A 437 -2.97 -12.33 9.61
CA TRP A 437 -4.39 -12.74 9.58
C TRP A 437 -5.08 -12.58 10.94
N ASN A 438 -4.37 -12.79 12.04
CA ASN A 438 -4.90 -12.53 13.38
C ASN A 438 -5.19 -11.03 13.57
N SER A 439 -4.30 -10.15 13.09
CA SER A 439 -4.49 -8.70 13.16
C SER A 439 -5.63 -8.24 12.25
N THR A 440 -5.75 -8.83 11.05
CA THR A 440 -6.88 -8.59 10.13
C THR A 440 -8.22 -8.93 10.78
N SER A 441 -8.33 -10.12 11.37
CA SER A 441 -9.55 -10.59 12.06
C SER A 441 -9.94 -9.64 13.21
N LYS A 442 -8.97 -9.25 14.05
CA LYS A 442 -9.18 -8.29 15.14
C LYS A 442 -9.63 -6.92 14.65
N ALA A 443 -9.02 -6.42 13.57
CA ALA A 443 -9.36 -5.14 12.97
C ALA A 443 -10.77 -5.13 12.41
N ILE A 444 -11.17 -6.16 11.65
CA ILE A 444 -12.55 -6.27 11.14
C ILE A 444 -13.56 -6.34 12.29
N LYS A 445 -13.24 -7.08 13.36
CA LYS A 445 -14.10 -7.16 14.53
C LYS A 445 -14.27 -5.82 15.23
N ALA A 446 -13.16 -5.12 15.49
CA ALA A 446 -13.19 -3.81 16.14
C ALA A 446 -13.95 -2.77 15.30
N GLY A 447 -13.73 -2.76 13.98
CA GLY A 447 -14.46 -1.89 13.06
C GLY A 447 -15.95 -2.21 13.01
N LEU A 448 -16.34 -3.49 13.04
CA LEU A 448 -17.76 -3.89 13.12
C LEU A 448 -18.41 -3.42 14.43
N ASP A 449 -17.73 -3.59 15.55
CA ASP A 449 -18.27 -3.21 16.86
C ASP A 449 -18.51 -1.69 16.94
N GLU A 450 -17.57 -0.88 16.45
CA GLU A 450 -17.74 0.57 16.35
C GLU A 450 -18.83 0.96 15.34
N LEU A 451 -18.91 0.27 14.20
CA LEU A 451 -19.95 0.50 13.20
C LEU A 451 -21.35 0.32 13.79
N ILE A 452 -21.56 -0.70 14.63
CA ILE A 452 -22.81 -0.92 15.35
C ILE A 452 -23.09 0.25 16.30
N ILE A 453 -22.12 0.61 17.14
CA ILE A 453 -22.24 1.70 18.13
C ILE A 453 -22.60 3.03 17.44
N LYS A 454 -21.87 3.40 16.38
CA LYS A 454 -22.09 4.66 15.66
C LYS A 454 -23.42 4.69 14.93
N THR A 455 -23.89 3.54 14.44
CA THR A 455 -25.22 3.47 13.82
C THR A 455 -26.30 3.66 14.88
N ASP A 456 -26.15 3.05 16.06
CA ASP A 456 -27.09 3.21 17.18
C ASP A 456 -27.15 4.66 17.68
N GLU A 457 -26.00 5.29 17.90
CA GLU A 457 -25.91 6.72 18.25
C GLU A 457 -26.62 7.60 17.21
N TYR A 458 -26.40 7.31 15.92
CA TYR A 458 -27.03 8.05 14.82
C TYR A 458 -28.56 7.88 14.81
N ILE A 459 -29.07 6.65 15.00
CA ILE A 459 -30.51 6.39 15.08
C ILE A 459 -31.15 7.10 16.28
N GLU A 460 -30.48 7.10 17.43
CA GLU A 460 -30.99 7.82 18.61
C GLU A 460 -30.99 9.35 18.39
N ASN A 461 -30.00 9.89 17.67
CA ASN A 461 -30.01 11.29 17.25
C ASN A 461 -31.17 11.59 16.30
N LEU A 462 -31.46 10.72 15.33
CA LEU A 462 -32.63 10.87 14.45
C LEU A 462 -33.95 10.86 15.26
N LYS A 463 -34.06 9.98 16.25
CA LYS A 463 -35.25 9.92 17.13
C LYS A 463 -35.38 11.16 18.01
N ALA A 464 -34.27 11.73 18.47
CA ALA A 464 -34.27 12.97 19.23
C ALA A 464 -34.68 14.16 18.35
N ASP A 465 -34.08 14.27 17.16
CA ASP A 465 -34.37 15.31 16.16
C ASP A 465 -35.84 15.27 15.69
N ALA A 466 -36.37 14.09 15.43
CA ALA A 466 -37.77 13.90 15.01
C ALA A 466 -38.79 14.41 16.04
N LYS A 467 -38.42 14.58 17.31
CA LYS A 467 -39.28 15.12 18.38
C LYS A 467 -39.23 16.64 18.48
N VAL A 468 -38.28 17.29 17.82
CA VAL A 468 -38.11 18.75 17.85
C VAL A 468 -39.12 19.39 16.92
N GLU A 469 -39.89 20.35 17.41
CA GLU A 469 -40.72 21.23 16.58
C GLU A 469 -39.84 22.39 16.09
N TYR A 470 -39.69 22.49 14.77
CA TYR A 470 -38.81 23.45 14.11
C TYR A 470 -39.59 24.68 13.64
N ASP A 471 -38.99 25.86 13.78
CA ASP A 471 -39.51 27.08 13.17
C ASP A 471 -39.25 27.04 11.65
N ILE A 472 -40.33 27.10 10.87
CA ILE A 472 -40.27 26.98 9.41
C ILE A 472 -39.51 28.15 8.79
N ASP A 473 -39.64 29.35 9.36
CA ASP A 473 -38.96 30.54 8.84
C ASP A 473 -37.44 30.44 9.06
N GLU A 474 -37.00 29.89 10.21
CA GLU A 474 -35.57 29.64 10.47
C GLU A 474 -35.00 28.55 9.55
N VAL A 475 -35.78 27.51 9.25
CA VAL A 475 -35.40 26.45 8.30
C VAL A 475 -35.22 27.03 6.90
N ASP A 476 -36.11 27.91 6.45
CA ASP A 476 -36.02 28.56 5.14
C ASP A 476 -34.81 29.48 5.02
N VAL A 477 -34.47 30.22 6.08
CA VAL A 477 -33.23 31.00 6.14
C VAL A 477 -31.99 30.10 6.00
N CYS A 478 -31.96 28.96 6.71
CA CYS A 478 -30.84 28.02 6.61
C CYS A 478 -30.69 27.43 5.20
N VAL A 479 -31.80 27.04 4.55
CA VAL A 479 -31.77 26.54 3.17
C VAL A 479 -31.21 27.60 2.22
N SER A 480 -31.68 28.85 2.33
CA SER A 480 -31.19 29.95 1.49
C SER A 480 -29.69 30.20 1.64
N LEU A 481 -29.15 30.11 2.86
CA LEU A 481 -27.70 30.27 3.10
C LEU A 481 -26.88 29.16 2.45
N ILE A 482 -27.38 27.92 2.43
CA ILE A 482 -26.70 26.81 1.76
C ILE A 482 -26.76 26.98 0.24
N ASP A 483 -27.91 27.39 -0.32
CA ASP A 483 -28.05 27.68 -1.75
C ASP A 483 -27.08 28.79 -2.22
N ASP A 484 -26.95 29.88 -1.44
CA ASP A 484 -25.98 30.94 -1.71
C ASP A 484 -24.53 30.43 -1.69
N THR A 485 -24.21 29.53 -0.76
CA THR A 485 -22.89 28.91 -0.65
C THR A 485 -22.59 28.02 -1.86
N LEU A 486 -23.58 27.25 -2.33
CA LEU A 486 -23.48 26.42 -3.52
C LEU A 486 -23.23 27.26 -4.79
N LEU A 487 -23.85 28.43 -4.90
CA LEU A 487 -23.61 29.37 -6.01
C LEU A 487 -22.16 29.87 -6.02
N ILE A 488 -21.59 30.20 -4.86
CA ILE A 488 -20.19 30.63 -4.74
C ILE A 488 -19.24 29.51 -5.16
N LEU A 489 -19.47 28.28 -4.67
CA LEU A 489 -18.67 27.10 -5.03
C LEU A 489 -18.64 26.87 -6.55
N LYS A 490 -19.81 26.95 -7.21
CA LYS A 490 -19.93 26.76 -8.68
C LYS A 490 -19.33 27.88 -9.52
N SER A 491 -19.12 29.07 -8.93
CA SER A 491 -18.51 30.22 -9.61
C SER A 491 -16.98 30.24 -9.52
N SER A 492 -16.39 29.30 -8.78
CA SER A 492 -14.94 29.20 -8.53
C SER A 492 -14.22 28.19 -9.44
N ASP A 493 -14.98 27.41 -10.21
CA ASP A 493 -14.52 26.62 -11.37
C ASP A 493 -14.52 27.50 -12.64
#